data_AF-A0A1W5XGF5-F1
#
_entry.id   AF-A0A1W5XGF5-F1
#
_cell.length_a   1.000
_cell.length_b   1.000
_cell.length_c   1.000
_cell.angle_alpha   90.00
_cell.angle_beta   90.00
_cell.angle_gamma   90.00
#
_symmetry.space_group_name_H-M   'P 1'
#
loop_
_entity.id
_entity.type
_entity.pdbx_description
1 polymer ?
#
loop_
_entity_poly.entity_id
_entity_poly.type
_entity_poly.pdbx_seq_one_letter_code
_entity_poly.pdbx_strand_id
1 'polypeptide(L)'
;MFRAVSGVILRPSFNRMMRSAVSSKGTQRHCCGITGTWWNQHDSCVDMEIQDDNGQGVLTGCYKTAVGSDPSHVGEKAPMVGFPPKKDGGTFGWVVNWKPSEDGDLSTTTWTAQCVTVKGKPVLQTTWILRSEVEKAADRWESTLVAQDTFTRERPPKQDD
;
A
#
# COMPACT_ATOMS: atom_id res chain seq x y z
N MET A 1 -26.44 -5.12 21.79
CA MET A 1 -25.59 -4.78 22.95
C MET A 1 -24.52 -5.85 23.09
N PHE A 2 -23.34 -5.61 22.53
CA PHE A 2 -22.16 -6.45 22.74
C PHE A 2 -21.03 -5.52 23.19
N ARG A 3 -20.54 -5.73 24.41
CA ARG A 3 -19.39 -5.06 25.02
C ARG A 3 -18.16 -5.91 24.72
N ALA A 4 -17.09 -5.29 24.24
CA ALA A 4 -15.75 -5.85 24.30
C ALA A 4 -14.84 -4.88 25.07
N VAL A 5 -14.06 -5.43 26.00
CA VAL A 5 -13.20 -4.73 26.97
C VAL A 5 -11.75 -5.13 26.69
N SER A 6 -10.84 -4.16 26.86
CA SER A 6 -9.38 -4.29 27.09
C SER A 6 -8.46 -4.82 25.98
N GLY A 7 -7.72 -3.86 25.41
CA GLY A 7 -6.26 -3.73 25.32
C GLY A 7 -5.31 -4.93 25.26
N VAL A 8 -4.36 -4.87 24.31
CA VAL A 8 -2.99 -5.40 24.47
C VAL A 8 -2.00 -4.53 23.67
N ILE A 9 -0.94 -4.03 24.33
CA ILE A 9 0.29 -3.55 23.69
C ILE A 9 1.20 -4.78 23.53
N LEU A 10 1.59 -5.14 22.31
CA LEU A 10 2.61 -6.15 22.06
C LEU A 10 3.87 -5.51 21.47
N ARG A 11 4.94 -5.49 22.27
CA ARG A 11 6.32 -5.39 21.77
C ARG A 11 6.81 -6.82 21.47
N PRO A 12 7.36 -7.12 20.29
CA PRO A 12 8.07 -8.36 20.09
C PRO A 12 9.59 -8.14 20.14
N SER A 13 10.23 -8.71 21.15
CA SER A 13 11.64 -9.12 21.09
C SER A 13 11.69 -10.63 21.33
N PHE A 14 12.05 -11.40 20.31
CA PHE A 14 12.33 -12.84 20.43
C PHE A 14 13.57 -13.22 19.61
N ASN A 15 14.59 -13.70 20.30
CA ASN A 15 15.80 -14.29 19.73
C ASN A 15 15.59 -15.80 19.48
N ARG A 16 15.74 -16.20 18.21
CA ARG A 16 16.47 -17.36 17.63
C ARG A 16 16.46 -18.75 18.32
N MET A 17 16.03 -19.77 17.57
CA MET A 17 16.76 -20.99 17.09
C MET A 17 15.74 -22.01 16.51
N MET A 18 15.97 -22.94 15.58
CA MET A 18 16.95 -23.28 14.51
C MET A 18 16.37 -24.58 13.89
N ARG A 19 16.31 -24.72 12.55
CA ARG A 19 16.65 -25.96 11.82
C ARG A 19 16.59 -25.76 10.30
N SER A 20 17.69 -26.17 9.69
CA SER A 20 18.02 -26.08 8.26
C SER A 20 17.16 -27.01 7.43
N ALA A 21 16.53 -26.46 6.38
CA ALA A 21 16.42 -27.13 5.10
C ALA A 21 17.14 -26.23 4.10
N VAL A 22 18.22 -26.75 3.50
CA VAL A 22 18.90 -26.09 2.37
C VAL A 22 17.94 -26.10 1.20
N SER A 23 17.10 -25.07 1.11
CA SER A 23 16.47 -24.66 -0.14
C SER A 23 17.46 -23.74 -0.84
N SER A 24 17.76 -24.03 -2.09
CA SER A 24 18.77 -23.35 -2.89
C SER A 24 18.71 -21.84 -2.67
N LYS A 25 19.85 -21.22 -2.33
CA LYS A 25 20.04 -19.77 -2.39
C LYS A 25 19.86 -19.30 -3.84
N GLY A 26 18.63 -19.27 -4.33
CA GLY A 26 18.25 -18.25 -5.28
C GLY A 26 18.33 -16.97 -4.48
N THR A 27 19.40 -16.20 -4.68
CA THR A 27 19.48 -14.82 -4.22
C THR A 27 18.11 -14.22 -4.51
N GLN A 28 17.30 -13.88 -3.49
CA GLN A 28 16.11 -13.09 -3.74
C GLN A 28 16.64 -11.81 -4.36
N ARG A 29 16.58 -11.73 -5.69
CA ARG A 29 16.95 -10.54 -6.41
C ARG A 29 15.88 -9.57 -6.01
N HIS A 30 16.22 -8.66 -5.11
CA HIS A 30 15.36 -7.53 -4.84
C HIS A 30 15.03 -6.86 -6.17
N CYS A 31 13.78 -6.44 -6.34
CA CYS A 31 13.41 -5.79 -7.58
C CYS A 31 14.23 -4.49 -7.71
N CYS A 32 14.61 -4.17 -8.94
CA CYS A 32 15.31 -2.93 -9.27
C CYS A 32 14.31 -1.97 -9.90
N GLY A 33 14.26 -0.73 -9.40
CA GLY A 33 13.39 0.34 -9.90
C GLY A 33 11.90 0.14 -9.62
N ILE A 34 11.28 1.15 -8.99
CA ILE A 34 9.83 1.16 -8.70
C ILE A 34 9.01 2.07 -9.63
N THR A 35 9.66 2.87 -10.46
CA THR A 35 9.02 3.80 -11.41
C THR A 35 8.12 3.08 -12.43
N GLY A 36 7.06 3.76 -12.87
CA GLY A 36 6.06 3.30 -13.82
C GLY A 36 4.79 2.77 -13.15
N THR A 37 3.93 2.17 -13.97
CA THR A 37 2.61 1.71 -13.53
C THR A 37 2.66 0.32 -12.90
N TRP A 38 1.82 0.14 -11.87
CA TRP A 38 1.58 -1.11 -11.16
C TRP A 38 0.08 -1.30 -10.91
N TRP A 39 -0.40 -2.55 -10.99
CA TRP A 39 -1.81 -2.90 -10.79
C TRP A 39 -1.97 -3.85 -9.60
N ASN A 40 -2.95 -3.62 -8.73
CA ASN A 40 -3.27 -4.55 -7.65
C ASN A 40 -4.28 -5.61 -8.08
N GLN A 41 -4.58 -6.55 -7.17
CA GLN A 41 -5.54 -7.63 -7.36
C GLN A 41 -6.99 -7.16 -7.59
N HIS A 42 -7.29 -5.89 -7.36
CA HIS A 42 -8.62 -5.28 -7.52
C HIS A 42 -8.73 -4.41 -8.78
N ASP A 43 -7.78 -4.54 -9.73
CA ASP A 43 -7.68 -3.70 -10.94
C ASP A 43 -7.45 -2.19 -10.67
N SER A 44 -7.14 -1.83 -9.41
CA SER A 44 -6.65 -0.49 -9.08
C SER A 44 -5.20 -0.37 -9.55
N CYS A 45 -4.78 0.84 -9.92
CA CYS A 45 -3.42 1.06 -10.38
C CYS A 45 -2.77 2.29 -9.77
N VAL A 46 -1.45 2.21 -9.61
CA VAL A 46 -0.60 3.30 -9.15
C VAL A 46 0.48 3.55 -10.18
N ASP A 47 0.67 4.81 -10.56
CA ASP A 47 1.70 5.25 -11.48
C ASP A 47 2.73 6.06 -10.73
N MET A 48 3.96 5.55 -10.66
CA MET A 48 5.04 6.06 -9.80
C MET A 48 6.14 6.74 -10.61
N GLU A 49 6.56 7.91 -10.18
CA GLU A 49 7.74 8.60 -10.67
C GLU A 49 8.61 9.04 -9.50
N ILE A 50 9.92 8.97 -9.67
CA ILE A 50 10.89 9.46 -8.68
C ILE A 50 11.43 10.78 -9.23
N GLN A 51 11.13 11.87 -8.53
CA GLN A 51 11.77 13.16 -8.75
C GLN A 51 13.00 13.23 -7.84
N ASP A 52 14.19 13.38 -8.42
CA ASP A 52 15.44 13.46 -7.66
C ASP A 52 15.76 14.91 -7.30
N ASP A 53 15.73 15.24 -6.00
CA ASP A 53 16.20 16.50 -5.44
C ASP A 53 17.43 16.27 -4.54
N ASN A 54 18.62 16.24 -5.13
CA ASN A 54 19.88 16.11 -4.39
C ASN A 54 19.95 14.82 -3.53
N GLY A 55 19.46 13.69 -4.05
CA GLY A 55 19.68 12.37 -3.46
C GLY A 55 18.73 11.97 -2.33
N GLN A 56 17.69 12.75 -2.02
CA GLN A 56 16.63 12.35 -1.10
C GLN A 56 15.45 11.70 -1.82
N GLY A 57 15.10 12.20 -3.01
CA GLY A 57 14.14 11.59 -3.92
C GLY A 57 12.71 11.69 -3.39
N VAL A 58 11.80 12.29 -4.15
CA VAL A 58 10.37 12.32 -3.84
C VAL A 58 9.66 11.35 -4.78
N LEU A 59 8.84 10.47 -4.21
CA LEU A 59 7.95 9.63 -5.00
C LEU A 59 6.69 10.45 -5.31
N THR A 60 6.39 10.65 -6.58
CA THR A 60 5.20 11.36 -7.07
C THR A 60 4.40 10.48 -8.01
N GLY A 61 3.18 10.90 -8.32
CA GLY A 61 2.40 10.31 -9.40
C GLY A 61 0.92 10.31 -9.09
N CYS A 62 0.21 9.26 -9.52
CA CYS A 62 -1.24 9.15 -9.32
C CYS A 62 -1.64 7.73 -8.93
N TYR A 63 -2.66 7.62 -8.07
CA TYR A 63 -3.38 6.40 -7.78
C TYR A 63 -4.76 6.46 -8.43
N LYS A 64 -5.22 5.35 -9.00
CA LYS A 64 -6.59 5.19 -9.52
C LYS A 64 -7.20 3.95 -8.91
N THR A 65 -8.25 4.13 -8.12
CA THR A 65 -8.97 3.01 -7.52
C THR A 65 -10.00 2.45 -8.49
N ALA A 66 -10.17 1.13 -8.48
CA ALA A 66 -11.25 0.43 -9.18
C ALA A 66 -12.37 -0.02 -8.22
N VAL A 67 -12.19 0.21 -6.92
CA VAL A 67 -13.15 -0.12 -5.86
C VAL A 67 -13.30 1.06 -4.91
N GLY A 68 -14.46 1.22 -4.30
CA GLY A 68 -14.73 2.29 -3.34
C GLY A 68 -16.15 2.17 -2.80
N SER A 69 -16.36 2.67 -1.58
CA SER A 69 -17.72 2.84 -1.04
C SER A 69 -18.46 3.96 -1.75
N ASP A 70 -17.73 4.98 -2.22
CA ASP A 70 -18.25 6.07 -3.04
C ASP A 70 -17.91 5.82 -4.53
N PRO A 71 -18.92 5.63 -5.40
CA PRO A 71 -18.73 5.43 -6.83
C PRO A 71 -18.04 6.61 -7.54
N SER A 72 -18.16 7.84 -7.02
CA SER A 72 -17.59 9.04 -7.63
C SER A 72 -16.05 9.05 -7.64
N HIS A 73 -15.42 8.24 -6.78
CA HIS A 73 -13.96 8.09 -6.74
C HIS A 73 -13.44 6.96 -7.62
N VAL A 74 -14.32 6.04 -8.03
CA VAL A 74 -13.94 4.86 -8.82
C VAL A 74 -13.55 5.29 -10.23
N GLY A 75 -12.33 4.94 -10.64
CA GLY A 75 -11.79 5.27 -11.96
C GLY A 75 -11.14 6.66 -12.06
N GLU A 76 -11.28 7.51 -11.04
CA GLU A 76 -10.65 8.82 -10.98
C GLU A 76 -9.18 8.74 -10.56
N LYS A 77 -8.34 9.62 -11.12
CA LYS A 77 -6.94 9.75 -10.71
C LYS A 77 -6.83 10.67 -9.50
N ALA A 78 -6.29 10.16 -8.41
CA ALA A 78 -5.91 10.92 -7.23
C ALA A 78 -4.38 11.11 -7.18
N PRO A 79 -3.88 12.33 -6.91
CA PRO A 79 -2.45 12.55 -6.79
C PRO A 79 -1.89 11.80 -5.57
N MET A 80 -0.64 11.34 -5.69
CA MET A 80 0.08 10.74 -4.57
C MET A 80 1.45 11.38 -4.38
N VAL A 81 1.93 11.32 -3.14
CA VAL A 81 3.29 11.72 -2.78
C VAL A 81 3.88 10.72 -1.78
N GLY A 82 5.19 10.57 -1.75
CA GLY A 82 5.85 9.65 -0.85
C GLY A 82 7.37 9.74 -0.94
N PHE A 83 8.03 8.70 -0.44
CA PHE A 83 9.48 8.57 -0.51
C PHE A 83 9.84 7.25 -1.18
N PRO A 84 10.80 7.23 -2.11
CA PRO A 84 11.28 6.02 -2.75
C PRO A 84 12.17 5.19 -1.81
N PRO A 85 12.47 3.93 -2.15
CA PRO A 85 13.40 3.14 -1.37
C PRO A 85 14.83 3.68 -1.53
N LYS A 86 15.58 3.78 -0.42
CA LYS A 86 16.98 4.28 -0.43
C LYS A 86 17.99 3.35 -1.09
N LYS A 87 17.55 2.15 -1.49
CA LYS A 87 18.33 1.12 -2.18
C LYS A 87 17.37 0.13 -2.84
N ASP A 88 17.86 -0.61 -3.83
CA ASP A 88 17.10 -1.72 -4.41
C ASP A 88 16.61 -2.69 -3.33
N GLY A 89 15.33 -3.03 -3.38
CA GLY A 89 14.68 -3.88 -2.36
C GLY A 89 14.42 -3.25 -1.01
N GLY A 90 14.72 -1.96 -0.84
CA GLY A 90 14.35 -1.20 0.35
C GLY A 90 12.83 -1.07 0.50
N THR A 91 12.41 -0.67 1.69
CA THR A 91 11.03 -0.29 1.97
C THR A 91 10.78 1.15 1.58
N PHE A 92 9.55 1.46 1.21
CA PHE A 92 9.12 2.78 0.78
C PHE A 92 7.63 2.96 1.06
N GLY A 93 7.08 4.13 0.74
CA GLY A 93 5.66 4.36 0.93
C GLY A 93 5.18 5.63 0.27
N TRP A 94 3.86 5.71 0.12
CA TRP A 94 3.16 6.87 -0.45
C TRP A 94 1.83 7.09 0.27
N VAL A 95 1.30 8.29 0.10
CA VAL A 95 0.01 8.74 0.61
C VAL A 95 -0.86 9.25 -0.53
N VAL A 96 -2.16 8.99 -0.42
CA VAL A 96 -3.22 9.53 -1.27
C VAL A 96 -4.23 10.22 -0.36
N ASN A 97 -4.50 11.49 -0.64
CA ASN A 97 -5.68 12.17 -0.08
C ASN A 97 -6.79 12.07 -1.11
N TRP A 98 -7.90 11.46 -0.74
CA TRP A 98 -9.03 11.30 -1.63
C TRP A 98 -9.76 12.63 -1.80
N LYS A 99 -10.44 12.79 -2.94
CA LYS A 99 -11.39 13.90 -3.10
C LYS A 99 -12.52 13.70 -2.07
N PRO A 100 -13.24 14.77 -1.69
CA PRO A 100 -14.45 14.63 -0.87
C PRO A 100 -15.40 13.61 -1.50
N SER A 101 -16.08 12.82 -0.66
CA SER A 101 -17.20 11.99 -1.11
C SER A 101 -18.37 12.85 -1.61
N GLU A 102 -19.41 12.24 -2.18
CA GLU A 102 -20.66 12.93 -2.49
C GLU A 102 -21.28 13.61 -1.26
N ASP A 103 -21.13 13.01 -0.08
CA ASP A 103 -21.58 13.53 1.21
C ASP A 103 -20.60 14.54 1.84
N GLY A 104 -19.44 14.77 1.20
CA GLY A 104 -18.42 15.73 1.62
C GLY A 104 -17.36 15.17 2.58
N ASP A 105 -17.41 13.88 2.92
CA ASP A 105 -16.46 13.24 3.83
C ASP A 105 -15.08 13.12 3.19
N LEU A 106 -14.03 13.36 3.99
CA LEU A 106 -12.65 13.18 3.57
C LEU A 106 -12.07 11.86 4.06
N SER A 107 -11.11 11.33 3.30
CA SER A 107 -10.28 10.23 3.78
C SER A 107 -8.87 10.29 3.19
N THR A 108 -7.95 9.62 3.88
CA THR A 108 -6.55 9.50 3.46
C THR A 108 -6.13 8.05 3.54
N THR A 109 -5.41 7.56 2.54
CA THR A 109 -4.80 6.22 2.57
C THR A 109 -3.29 6.32 2.43
N THR A 110 -2.59 5.57 3.27
CA THR A 110 -1.13 5.42 3.20
C THR A 110 -0.78 3.99 2.88
N TRP A 111 0.24 3.77 2.06
CA TRP A 111 0.80 2.46 1.77
C TRP A 111 2.24 2.41 2.26
N THR A 112 2.58 1.32 2.92
CA THR A 112 3.95 0.90 3.19
C THR A 112 4.27 -0.30 2.32
N ALA A 113 5.40 -0.26 1.63
CA ALA A 113 5.68 -1.19 0.54
C ALA A 113 7.12 -1.69 0.56
N GLN A 114 7.30 -2.91 0.05
CA GLN A 114 8.59 -3.44 -0.36
C GLN A 114 8.46 -4.08 -1.74
N CYS A 115 9.45 -3.83 -2.59
CA CYS A 115 9.51 -4.48 -3.90
C CYS A 115 10.38 -5.74 -3.85
N VAL A 116 9.79 -6.88 -4.23
CA VAL A 116 10.40 -8.21 -4.18
C VAL A 116 10.28 -8.89 -5.54
N THR A 117 11.13 -9.89 -5.80
CA THR A 117 10.98 -10.75 -6.99
C THR A 117 10.32 -12.06 -6.61
N VAL A 118 9.16 -12.35 -7.20
CA VAL A 118 8.41 -13.60 -7.04
C VAL A 118 8.36 -14.32 -8.37
N LYS A 119 8.89 -15.54 -8.44
CA LYS A 119 8.98 -16.35 -9.69
C LYS A 119 9.61 -15.58 -10.87
N GLY A 120 10.63 -14.77 -10.59
CA GLY A 120 11.32 -13.97 -11.60
C GLY A 120 10.61 -12.68 -12.03
N LYS A 121 9.41 -12.39 -11.50
CA LYS A 121 8.66 -11.16 -11.78
C LYS A 121 8.72 -10.20 -10.57
N PRO A 122 8.81 -8.88 -10.80
CA PRO A 122 8.77 -7.90 -9.73
C PRO A 122 7.35 -7.75 -9.17
N VAL A 123 7.22 -7.66 -7.85
CA VAL A 123 5.96 -7.56 -7.12
C VAL A 123 6.11 -6.54 -5.98
N LEU A 124 5.14 -5.63 -5.83
CA LEU A 124 5.04 -4.79 -4.64
C LEU A 124 4.17 -5.48 -3.61
N GLN A 125 4.75 -5.82 -2.47
CA GLN A 125 4.01 -6.24 -1.29
C GLN A 125 3.73 -5.01 -0.44
N THR A 126 2.45 -4.76 -0.16
CA THR A 126 2.04 -3.55 0.54
C THR A 126 1.10 -3.85 1.71
N THR A 127 1.16 -2.98 2.72
CA THR A 127 0.11 -2.85 3.73
C THR A 127 -0.35 -1.41 3.72
N TRP A 128 -1.67 -1.21 3.71
CA TRP A 128 -2.26 0.11 3.69
C TRP A 128 -3.11 0.38 4.92
N ILE A 129 -3.17 1.66 5.28
CA ILE A 129 -4.04 2.19 6.33
C ILE A 129 -4.88 3.28 5.71
N LEU A 130 -6.20 3.09 5.70
CA LEU A 130 -7.18 4.11 5.33
C LEU A 130 -7.72 4.73 6.60
N ARG A 131 -7.70 6.06 6.66
CA ARG A 131 -8.24 6.88 7.73
C ARG A 131 -9.39 7.70 7.18
N SER A 132 -10.60 7.43 7.68
CA SER A 132 -11.76 8.28 7.40
C SER A 132 -11.80 9.46 8.35
N GLU A 133 -12.31 10.58 7.85
CA GLU A 133 -12.82 11.66 8.69
C GLU A 133 -13.97 11.14 9.56
N VAL A 134 -14.05 11.62 10.79
CA VAL A 134 -15.18 11.39 11.68
C VAL A 134 -15.46 12.68 12.44
N GLU A 135 -16.72 13.08 12.51
CA GLU A 135 -17.12 14.31 13.20
C GLU A 135 -16.92 14.20 14.72
N LYS A 136 -17.25 13.04 15.30
CA LYS A 136 -17.24 12.84 16.75
C LYS A 136 -16.04 12.02 17.16
N ALA A 137 -15.38 12.47 18.24
CA ALA A 137 -14.28 11.71 18.84
C ALA A 137 -14.69 10.30 19.29
N ALA A 138 -15.97 10.10 19.62
CA ALA A 138 -16.52 8.81 19.99
C ALA A 138 -16.47 7.80 18.83
N ASP A 139 -16.54 8.24 17.57
CA ASP A 139 -16.59 7.39 16.37
C ASP A 139 -15.17 7.09 15.84
N ARG A 140 -14.13 7.63 16.50
CA ARG A 140 -12.71 7.39 16.16
C ARG A 140 -12.35 5.90 16.11
N TRP A 141 -13.03 5.05 16.88
CA TRP A 141 -12.70 3.63 16.97
C TRP A 141 -12.94 2.87 15.65
N GLU A 142 -13.88 3.30 14.82
CA GLU A 142 -14.21 2.66 13.52
C GLU A 142 -13.61 3.38 12.31
N SER A 143 -13.02 4.56 12.52
CA SER A 143 -12.47 5.43 11.47
C SER A 143 -11.19 4.92 10.76
N THR A 144 -10.75 3.68 10.99
CA THR A 144 -9.48 3.20 10.43
C THR A 144 -9.58 1.77 9.93
N LEU A 145 -9.28 1.58 8.65
CA LEU A 145 -9.21 0.28 7.98
C LEU A 145 -7.75 -0.04 7.67
N VAL A 146 -7.41 -1.34 7.77
CA VAL A 146 -6.07 -1.85 7.45
C VAL A 146 -6.22 -3.10 6.61
N ALA A 147 -5.54 -3.14 5.47
CA ALA A 147 -5.43 -4.37 4.67
C ALA A 147 -4.13 -4.39 3.86
N GLN A 148 -4.04 -5.34 2.93
CA GLN A 148 -2.87 -5.56 2.10
C GLN A 148 -3.26 -5.59 0.63
N ASP A 149 -2.41 -4.98 -0.20
CA ASP A 149 -2.51 -5.07 -1.65
C ASP A 149 -1.20 -5.64 -2.22
N THR A 150 -1.33 -6.45 -3.26
CA THR A 150 -0.21 -6.97 -4.03
C THR A 150 -0.24 -6.34 -5.41
N PHE A 151 0.79 -5.56 -5.75
CA PHE A 151 0.85 -4.94 -7.08
C PHE A 151 1.83 -5.65 -8.02
N THR A 152 1.45 -5.76 -9.29
CA THR A 152 2.23 -6.35 -10.37
C THR A 152 2.36 -5.40 -11.56
N ARG A 153 3.32 -5.68 -12.46
CA ARG A 153 3.47 -4.93 -13.73
C ARG A 153 2.45 -5.31 -14.80
N GLU A 154 1.77 -6.42 -14.63
CA GLU A 154 0.71 -6.87 -15.52
C GLU A 154 -0.63 -6.51 -14.88
N ARG A 155 -1.54 -5.93 -15.66
CA ARG A 155 -2.93 -5.70 -15.25
C ARG A 155 -3.61 -7.05 -15.06
N PRO A 156 -4.32 -7.29 -13.95
CA PRO A 156 -5.08 -8.52 -13.78
C PRO A 156 -6.13 -8.67 -14.90
N PRO A 157 -6.45 -9.90 -15.32
CA PRO A 157 -7.61 -10.12 -16.19
C PRO A 157 -8.87 -9.58 -15.50
N LYS A 158 -9.82 -9.08 -16.29
CA LYS A 158 -11.13 -8.70 -15.74
C LYS A 158 -11.74 -9.93 -15.06
N GLN A 159 -12.19 -9.76 -13.83
CA GLN A 159 -13.08 -10.74 -13.23
C GLN A 159 -14.41 -10.62 -13.97
N ASP A 160 -14.82 -11.69 -14.64
CA ASP A 160 -16.17 -11.83 -15.14
C ASP A 160 -17.07 -12.13 -13.94
N ASP A 161 -18.04 -11.24 -13.68
CA ASP A 161 -19.06 -11.37 -12.63
C ASP A 161 -20.18 -12.34 -13.02
#